data_AF-A0A2D6VJY0-F1
#
_entry.id   AF-A0A2D6VJY0-F1
#
_cell.length_a   1.000
_cell.length_b   1.000
_cell.length_c   1.000
_cell.angle_alpha   90.00
_cell.angle_beta   90.00
_cell.angle_gamma   90.00
#
_symmetry.space_group_name_H-M   'P 1'
#
loop_
_entity.id
_entity.type
_entity.pdbx_description
1 polymer ?
#
loop_
_entity_poly.entity_id
_entity_poly.type
_entity_poly.pdbx_seq_one_letter_code
_entity_poly.pdbx_strand_id
1 'polypeptide(L)'
;GNGPKKIALLLDSELKSWEKEKYPNISGVLIMGESQKFLRKGLVLTLRRENNRLKLGINLRKAKAMNLEVSSKLLSLNRVVFQEN
;
A
#
# COMPACT_ATOMS: atom_id res chain seq x y z
N GLY A 1 -1.79 1.88 -21.37
CA GLY A 1 -0.36 2.21 -21.46
C GLY A 1 0.44 1.10 -20.82
N ASN A 2 1.22 0.36 -21.61
CA ASN A 2 1.96 -0.85 -21.21
C ASN A 2 3.38 -0.51 -20.71
N GLY A 3 3.50 0.52 -19.87
CA GLY A 3 4.75 0.81 -19.16
C GLY A 3 4.96 -0.17 -18.00
N PRO A 4 6.20 -0.37 -17.53
CA PRO A 4 6.47 -1.19 -16.36
C PRO A 4 5.67 -0.67 -15.16
N LYS A 5 4.99 -1.58 -14.46
CA LYS A 5 4.29 -1.25 -13.21
C LYS A 5 5.35 -0.83 -12.19
N LYS A 6 5.16 0.33 -11.55
CA LYS A 6 6.09 0.89 -10.57
C LYS A 6 5.49 0.83 -9.17
N ILE A 7 6.36 0.90 -8.17
CA ILE A 7 5.99 1.02 -6.77
C ILE A 7 6.54 2.34 -6.23
N ALA A 8 5.72 3.07 -5.48
CA ALA A 8 6.14 4.19 -4.65
C ALA A 8 5.91 3.83 -3.19
N LEU A 9 6.98 3.79 -2.39
CA LEU A 9 6.93 3.49 -0.97
C LEU A 9 7.12 4.77 -0.15
N LEU A 10 6.11 5.11 0.65
CA LEU A 10 6.18 6.22 1.59
C LEU A 10 6.68 5.68 2.93
N LEU A 11 7.86 6.13 3.32
CA LEU A 11 8.54 5.74 4.56
C LEU A 11 8.07 6.57 5.74
N ASP A 12 8.03 5.96 6.92
CA ASP A 12 7.70 6.62 8.18
C ASP A 12 8.79 7.64 8.58
N SER A 13 10.05 7.40 8.21
CA SER A 13 11.17 8.36 8.43
C SER A 13 10.95 9.69 7.73
N GLU A 14 10.19 9.67 6.62
CA GLU A 14 9.90 10.82 5.77
C GLU A 14 8.48 11.37 6.02
N LEU A 15 7.81 11.00 7.12
CA LEU A 15 6.39 11.32 7.35
C LEU A 15 6.07 12.82 7.26
N LYS A 16 7.01 13.69 7.65
CA LYS A 16 6.85 15.16 7.58
C LYS A 16 6.85 15.67 6.14
N SER A 17 7.48 14.94 5.22
CA SER A 17 7.52 15.23 3.79
C SER A 17 6.22 14.83 3.08
N TRP A 18 5.35 14.06 3.74
CA TRP A 18 4.18 13.41 3.18
C TRP A 18 2.85 14.03 3.63
N GLU A 19 2.44 15.11 2.95
CA GLU A 19 1.06 15.58 2.91
C GLU A 19 0.24 14.79 1.89
N LYS A 20 -1.06 14.60 2.13
CA LYS A 20 -1.93 13.77 1.29
C LYS A 20 -1.98 14.28 -0.16
N GLU A 21 -1.92 15.60 -0.31
CA GLU A 21 -1.94 16.34 -1.57
C GLU A 21 -0.65 16.11 -2.37
N LYS A 22 0.43 15.73 -1.69
CA LYS A 22 1.75 15.45 -2.29
C LYS A 22 1.95 13.98 -2.62
N TYR A 23 0.94 13.13 -2.41
CA TYR A 23 1.05 11.72 -2.75
C TYR A 23 1.13 11.55 -4.25
N PRO A 24 1.99 10.66 -4.75
CA PRO A 24 1.97 10.33 -6.17
C PRO A 24 0.54 9.97 -6.57
N ASN A 25 0.09 10.38 -7.75
CA ASN A 25 -1.23 10.01 -8.27
C ASN A 25 -1.09 9.61 -9.73
N ILE A 26 -0.18 8.66 -9.96
CA ILE A 26 0.25 8.22 -11.28
C ILE A 26 -0.47 6.92 -11.61
N SER A 27 -1.33 6.93 -12.63
CA SER A 27 -2.01 5.72 -13.12
C SER A 27 -1.01 4.59 -13.41
N GLY A 28 -1.28 3.40 -12.90
CA GLY A 28 -0.43 2.21 -13.03
C GLY A 28 0.67 2.08 -11.98
N VAL A 29 0.78 3.01 -11.02
CA VAL A 29 1.75 2.96 -9.92
C VAL A 29 1.08 2.50 -8.63
N LEU A 30 1.61 1.45 -8.01
CA LEU A 30 1.22 1.02 -6.67
C LEU A 30 1.85 1.96 -5.65
N ILE A 31 1.02 2.63 -4.86
CA ILE A 31 1.49 3.54 -3.82
C ILE A 31 1.19 2.89 -2.48
N MET A 32 2.24 2.69 -1.70
CA MET A 32 2.17 2.00 -0.43
C MET A 32 2.86 2.77 0.69
N GLY A 33 2.34 2.59 1.91
CA GLY A 33 2.90 3.19 3.11
C GLY A 33 3.49 2.15 4.05
N GLU A 34 4.62 2.47 4.66
CA GLU A 34 5.34 1.61 5.63
C GLU A 34 4.51 1.30 6.89
N SER A 35 3.54 2.14 7.23
CA SER A 35 2.75 1.95 8.45
C SER A 35 1.28 2.34 8.30
N GLN A 36 0.51 2.02 9.35
CA GLN A 36 -0.90 2.38 9.46
C GLN A 36 -1.15 3.91 9.47
N LYS A 37 -0.11 4.73 9.67
CA LYS A 37 -0.20 6.21 9.61
C LYS A 37 -0.68 6.71 8.25
N PHE A 38 -0.55 5.86 7.22
CA PHE A 38 -0.98 6.14 5.85
C PHE A 38 -2.36 5.56 5.49
N LEU A 39 -2.96 4.73 6.34
CA LEU A 39 -4.19 3.96 6.02
C LEU A 39 -5.38 4.87 5.68
N ARG A 40 -5.53 5.99 6.39
CA ARG A 40 -6.60 6.98 6.16
C ARG A 40 -6.26 8.03 5.11
N LYS A 41 -5.05 8.00 4.55
CA LYS A 41 -4.53 9.04 3.66
C LYS A 41 -4.67 8.71 2.16
N GLY A 42 -5.39 7.65 1.81
CA GLY A 42 -5.77 7.38 0.41
C GLY A 42 -4.71 6.64 -0.41
N LEU A 43 -3.82 5.87 0.24
CA LEU A 43 -2.91 4.95 -0.43
C LEU A 43 -3.64 3.70 -0.93
N VAL A 44 -2.97 2.95 -1.83
CA VAL A 44 -3.48 1.67 -2.34
C VAL A 44 -3.21 0.56 -1.34
N LEU A 45 -2.00 0.51 -0.78
CA LEU A 45 -1.58 -0.51 0.19
C LEU A 45 -0.92 0.14 1.42
N THR A 46 -1.06 -0.47 2.58
CA THR A 46 -0.33 -0.07 3.78
C THR A 46 0.08 -1.29 4.57
N LEU A 47 1.25 -1.24 5.18
CA LEU A 47 1.66 -2.22 6.16
C LEU A 47 1.13 -1.80 7.53
N ARG A 48 0.64 -2.74 8.33
CA ARG A 48 0.21 -2.48 9.71
C ARG A 48 0.66 -3.62 10.61
N ARG A 49 1.14 -3.29 11.80
CA ARG A 49 1.43 -4.27 12.84
C ARG A 49 0.20 -4.39 13.73
N GLU A 50 -0.33 -5.60 13.87
CA GLU A 50 -1.49 -5.90 14.71
C GLU A 50 -1.27 -7.26 15.37
N ASN A 51 -1.37 -7.34 16.70
CA ASN A 51 -1.13 -8.58 17.47
C ASN A 51 0.21 -9.26 17.12
N ASN A 52 1.29 -8.47 17.07
CA ASN A 52 2.63 -8.90 16.69
C ASN A 52 2.74 -9.52 15.26
N ARG A 53 1.78 -9.26 14.38
CA ARG A 53 1.78 -9.73 12.99
C ARG A 53 1.78 -8.56 12.03
N LEU A 54 2.54 -8.68 10.94
CA LEU A 54 2.44 -7.77 9.80
C LEU A 54 1.19 -8.12 8.99
N LYS A 55 0.31 -7.14 8.81
CA LYS A 55 -0.88 -7.25 7.96
C LYS A 55 -0.82 -6.21 6.85
N LEU A 56 -1.51 -6.51 5.75
CA LEU A 56 -1.70 -5.59 4.63
C LEU A 56 -3.09 -4.94 4.74
N GLY A 57 -3.14 -3.62 4.69
CA GLY A 57 -4.37 -2.86 4.44
C GLY A 57 -4.43 -2.49 2.97
N ILE A 58 -5.46 -2.93 2.25
CA ILE A 58 -5.63 -2.68 0.81
C ILE A 58 -6.89 -1.86 0.56
N ASN A 59 -6.76 -0.75 -0.17
CA ASN A 59 -7.87 0.09 -0.61
C ASN A 59 -8.23 -0.23 -2.06
N LEU A 60 -9.18 -1.16 -2.25
CA LEU A 60 -9.60 -1.63 -3.57
C LEU A 60 -10.18 -0.50 -4.44
N ARG A 61 -10.89 0.46 -3.84
CA ARG A 61 -11.42 1.63 -4.55
C ARG A 61 -10.28 2.47 -5.15
N LYS A 62 -9.22 2.71 -4.37
CA LYS A 62 -8.04 3.46 -4.85
C LYS A 62 -7.25 2.63 -5.87
N ALA A 63 -7.07 1.32 -5.67
CA ALA A 63 -6.41 0.46 -6.65
C ALA A 63 -7.08 0.57 -8.04
N LYS A 64 -8.42 0.46 -8.09
CA LYS A 64 -9.19 0.61 -9.33
C LYS A 64 -9.02 2.00 -9.95
N ALA A 65 -9.10 3.06 -9.15
CA ALA A 65 -8.88 4.43 -9.62
C ALA A 65 -7.45 4.67 -10.17
N MET A 66 -6.47 3.88 -9.70
CA MET A 66 -5.09 3.92 -10.14
C MET A 66 -4.80 2.95 -11.29
N ASN A 67 -5.82 2.33 -11.90
CA ASN A 67 -5.66 1.33 -12.96
C ASN A 67 -4.75 0.15 -12.54
N LEU A 68 -4.94 -0.30 -11.30
CA LEU A 68 -4.28 -1.47 -10.73
C LEU A 68 -5.30 -2.58 -10.51
N GLU A 69 -4.91 -3.78 -10.89
CA GLU A 69 -5.63 -5.00 -10.57
C GLU A 69 -4.93 -5.68 -9.39
N VAL A 70 -5.68 -5.94 -8.32
CA VAL A 70 -5.18 -6.64 -7.13
C VAL A 70 -5.68 -8.07 -7.18
N SER A 71 -4.76 -9.04 -7.17
CA SER A 71 -5.12 -10.45 -7.16
C SER A 71 -5.96 -10.81 -5.94
N SER A 72 -7.03 -11.59 -6.13
CA SER A 72 -7.82 -12.18 -5.04
C SER A 72 -6.97 -13.04 -4.10
N LYS A 73 -5.89 -13.65 -4.59
CA LYS A 73 -4.92 -14.39 -3.77
C LYS A 73 -4.24 -13.49 -2.74
N LEU A 74 -3.85 -12.27 -3.11
CA LEU A 74 -3.26 -11.30 -2.19
C LEU A 74 -4.27 -10.86 -1.11
N LEU A 75 -5.55 -10.74 -1.45
CA LEU A 75 -6.60 -10.42 -0.48
C LEU A 75 -6.81 -11.56 0.52
N SER A 76 -6.63 -12.81 0.08
CA SER A 76 -6.72 -14.00 0.94
C SER A 76 -5.52 -14.19 1.87
N LEU A 77 -4.37 -13.52 1.63
CA LEU A 77 -3.18 -13.55 2.49
C LEU A 77 -3.38 -12.91 3.87
N ASN A 78 -4.55 -12.29 4.13
CA ASN A 78 -4.97 -11.83 5.45
C ASN A 78 -5.07 -12.96 6.52
N ARG A 79 -4.76 -14.22 6.14
CA ARG A 79 -4.74 -15.43 6.99
C ARG A 79 -3.35 -15.88 7.52
N VAL A 80 -2.30 -15.05 7.40
CA VAL A 80 -1.01 -15.10 8.17
C VAL A 80 0.17 -15.90 7.54
N VAL A 81 1.38 -15.30 7.61
CA VAL A 81 2.72 -15.80 8.07
C VAL A 81 3.86 -15.44 7.10
N PHE A 82 4.89 -14.76 7.62
CA PHE A 82 6.30 -15.20 7.48
C PHE A 82 7.06 -14.92 8.78
N GLN A 83 7.71 -15.97 9.29
CA GLN A 83 8.73 -15.99 10.34
C GLN A 83 10.04 -16.25 9.58
N GLU A 84 11.04 -15.39 9.76
CA GLU A 84 12.41 -15.72 9.35
C GLU A 84 13.20 -16.11 10.59
N ASN A 85 14.00 -17.17 10.45
CA ASN A 85 15.07 -17.56 11.37
C ASN A 85 16.30 -16.72 11.09
#